data_AF-A0A3D1REV9-F1
#
_entry.id   AF-A0A3D1REV9-F1
#
_cell.length_a   1.000
_cell.length_b   1.000
_cell.length_c   1.000
_cell.angle_alpha   90.00
_cell.angle_beta   90.00
_cell.angle_gamma   90.00
#
_symmetry.space_group_name_H-M   'P 1'
#
loop_
_entity.id
_entity.type
_entity.pdbx_description
1 polymer ?
#
loop_
_entity_poly.entity_id
_entity_poly.type
_entity_poly.pdbx_seq_one_letter_code
_entity_poly.pdbx_strand_id
1 'polypeptide(L)'
;SDEDKLVVSRARKVQRFLSQPFFVAEQFTGLKGVLVSMEDTIRGFNAIMDGEVDEYPEAAFNLVGTLEDAIEKGKKLMEAAKA
;
A
#
# COMPACT_ATOMS: atom_id res chain seq x y z
N SER A 1 23.82 3.54 -5.94
CA SER A 1 23.50 4.95 -5.67
C SER A 1 22.37 5.02 -4.64
N ASP A 2 22.19 6.14 -3.93
CA ASP A 2 21.00 6.33 -3.08
C ASP A 2 19.72 6.45 -3.92
N GLU A 3 19.85 6.88 -5.17
CA GLU A 3 18.78 6.88 -6.17
C GLU A 3 18.29 5.46 -6.49
N ASP A 4 19.21 4.49 -6.66
CA ASP A 4 18.85 3.08 -6.91
C ASP A 4 18.06 2.49 -5.73
N LYS A 5 18.44 2.85 -4.50
CA LYS A 5 17.72 2.40 -3.29
C LYS A 5 16.29 2.94 -3.26
N LEU A 6 16.11 4.20 -3.65
CA LEU A 6 14.79 4.83 -3.73
C LEU A 6 13.90 4.12 -4.76
N VAL A 7 14.44 3.86 -5.96
CA VAL A 7 13.74 3.12 -7.03
C VAL A 7 13.33 1.73 -6.54
N VAL A 8 14.24 0.99 -5.90
CA VAL A 8 13.93 -0.34 -5.36
C VAL A 8 12.85 -0.26 -4.28
N SER A 9 12.90 0.74 -3.40
CA SER A 9 11.89 0.93 -2.35
C SER A 9 10.51 1.18 -2.94
N ARG A 10 10.38 2.11 -3.90
CA ARG A 10 9.11 2.38 -4.59
C ARG A 10 8.60 1.18 -5.37
N ALA A 11 9.48 0.47 -6.08
CA ALA A 11 9.10 -0.75 -6.81
C ALA A 11 8.53 -1.83 -5.88
N ARG A 12 9.10 -1.99 -4.67
CA ARG A 12 8.58 -2.93 -3.66
C ARG A 12 7.22 -2.48 -3.12
N LYS A 13 7.01 -1.18 -2.90
CA LYS A 13 5.69 -0.64 -2.51
C LYS A 13 4.64 -0.91 -3.58
N VAL A 14 4.96 -0.67 -4.86
CA VAL A 14 4.08 -0.99 -6.00
C VAL A 14 3.75 -2.48 -6.04
N GLN A 15 4.76 -3.35 -5.91
CA GLN A 15 4.57 -4.80 -5.89
C GLN A 15 3.57 -5.22 -4.78
N ARG A 16 3.66 -4.61 -3.60
CA ARG A 16 2.74 -4.87 -2.50
C ARG A 16 1.35 -4.30 -2.77
N PHE A 17 1.26 -3.10 -3.34
CA PHE A 17 0.00 -2.43 -3.65
C PHE A 17 -0.84 -3.15 -4.72
N LEU A 18 -0.20 -3.98 -5.55
CA LEU A 18 -0.89 -4.91 -6.45
C LEU A 18 -1.70 -6.00 -5.71
N SER A 19 -1.48 -6.19 -4.41
CA SER A 19 -2.24 -7.14 -3.60
C SER A 19 -3.48 -6.50 -2.99
N GLN A 20 -4.62 -7.17 -3.15
CA GLN A 20 -5.93 -6.68 -2.71
C GLN A 20 -6.68 -7.79 -1.97
N PRO A 21 -7.43 -7.47 -0.89
CA PRO A 21 -8.33 -8.42 -0.25
C PRO A 21 -9.53 -8.71 -1.18
N PHE A 22 -9.76 -9.98 -1.47
CA PHE A 22 -10.88 -10.42 -2.30
C PHE A 22 -12.07 -10.89 -1.47
N PHE A 23 -13.29 -10.56 -1.93
CA PHE A 23 -14.55 -10.98 -1.28
C PHE A 23 -14.64 -12.50 -1.11
N VAL A 24 -14.14 -13.27 -2.07
CA VAL A 24 -14.13 -14.75 -2.00
C VAL A 24 -13.13 -15.31 -0.99
N ALA A 25 -12.12 -14.51 -0.62
CA ALA A 25 -11.03 -14.90 0.28
C ALA A 25 -11.25 -14.40 1.72
N GLU A 26 -12.36 -13.72 2.02
CA GLU A 26 -12.64 -13.18 3.36
C GLU A 26 -12.63 -14.27 4.43
N GLN A 27 -13.20 -15.44 4.12
CA GLN A 27 -13.28 -16.57 5.06
C GLN A 27 -11.90 -17.15 5.43
N PHE A 28 -10.90 -16.99 4.55
CA PHE A 28 -9.55 -17.51 4.76
C PHE A 28 -8.59 -16.47 5.33
N THR A 29 -8.75 -15.21 4.93
CA THR A 29 -7.84 -14.12 5.30
C THR A 29 -8.31 -13.34 6.52
N GLY A 30 -9.61 -13.40 6.84
CA GLY A 30 -10.23 -12.55 7.86
C GLY A 30 -10.28 -11.06 7.48
N LEU A 31 -9.85 -10.69 6.27
CA LEU A 31 -9.87 -9.32 5.76
C LEU A 31 -11.10 -9.14 4.87
N LYS A 32 -11.84 -8.05 5.08
CA LYS A 32 -12.97 -7.70 4.23
C LYS A 32 -12.48 -7.37 2.82
N GLY A 33 -13.13 -7.96 1.83
CA GLY A 33 -12.91 -7.70 0.42
C GLY A 33 -13.28 -6.25 0.09
N VAL A 34 -12.52 -5.68 -0.84
CA VAL A 34 -12.74 -4.30 -1.30
C VAL A 34 -12.82 -4.33 -2.81
N LEU A 35 -13.67 -3.47 -3.39
CA LEU A 35 -13.67 -3.17 -4.82
C LEU A 35 -13.03 -1.79 -4.99
N VAL A 36 -12.03 -1.68 -5.86
CA VAL A 36 -11.31 -0.43 -6.13
C VAL A 36 -11.66 0.03 -7.54
N SER A 37 -11.95 1.32 -7.70
CA SER A 37 -12.23 1.87 -9.02
C SER A 37 -10.96 1.97 -9.86
N MET A 38 -11.10 2.01 -11.19
CA MET A 38 -9.96 2.21 -12.09
C MET A 38 -9.28 3.56 -11.82
N GLU A 39 -10.05 4.61 -11.55
CA GLU A 39 -9.54 5.95 -11.25
C GLU A 39 -8.71 5.98 -9.97
N ASP A 40 -9.20 5.35 -8.90
CA ASP A 40 -8.47 5.22 -7.63
C ASP A 40 -7.20 4.38 -7.78
N THR A 41 -7.26 3.35 -8.63
CA THR A 41 -6.09 2.52 -8.93
C THR A 41 -5.01 3.36 -9.59
N ILE A 42 -5.35 4.09 -10.66
CA ILE A 42 -4.37 4.95 -11.36
C ILE A 42 -3.80 6.02 -10.43
N ARG A 43 -4.66 6.67 -9.63
CA ARG A 43 -4.24 7.66 -8.63
C ARG A 43 -3.27 7.07 -7.61
N GLY A 44 -3.58 5.89 -7.07
CA GLY A 44 -2.73 5.20 -6.10
C GLY A 44 -1.36 4.83 -6.64
N PHE A 45 -1.30 4.32 -7.87
CA PHE A 45 -0.02 3.98 -8.51
C PHE A 45 0.83 5.22 -8.78
N ASN A 46 0.24 6.30 -9.29
CA ASN A 46 0.96 7.55 -9.54
C ASN A 46 1.54 8.13 -8.25
N ALA A 47 0.76 8.20 -7.16
CA ALA A 47 1.24 8.69 -5.87
C ALA A 47 2.46 7.91 -5.35
N ILE A 48 2.50 6.59 -5.53
CA ILE A 48 3.67 5.76 -5.16
C ILE A 48 4.88 6.05 -6.06
N MET A 49 4.66 6.21 -7.37
CA MET A 49 5.74 6.49 -8.33
C MET A 49 6.32 7.90 -8.13
N ASP A 50 5.47 8.89 -7.83
CA ASP A 50 5.84 10.28 -7.60
C ASP A 50 6.49 10.49 -6.22
N GLY A 51 6.30 9.53 -5.30
CA GLY A 51 6.92 9.52 -3.97
C GLY A 51 6.14 10.27 -2.90
N GLU A 52 4.85 10.54 -3.14
CA GLU A 52 3.97 11.24 -2.18
C GLU A 52 3.76 10.47 -0.88
N VAL A 53 4.07 9.18 -0.89
CA VAL A 53 3.86 8.23 0.21
C VAL A 53 5.16 7.52 0.60
N ASP A 54 6.29 8.19 0.38
CA ASP A 54 7.61 7.63 0.65
C ASP A 54 7.88 7.41 2.14
N GLU A 55 7.26 8.20 3.00
CA GLU A 55 7.38 8.13 4.46
C GLU A 55 6.79 6.84 5.07
N TYR A 56 5.89 6.16 4.36
CA TYR A 56 5.23 4.95 4.89
C TYR A 56 6.04 3.68 4.59
N PRO A 57 6.05 2.71 5.53
CA PRO A 57 6.76 1.44 5.34
C PRO A 57 6.12 0.58 4.25
N GLU A 58 6.92 -0.27 3.58
CA GLU A 58 6.43 -1.20 2.52
C GLU A 58 5.26 -2.08 2.99
N ALA A 59 5.23 -2.46 4.27
CA ALA A 59 4.18 -3.28 4.87
C ALA A 59 2.80 -2.60 4.87
N ALA A 60 2.75 -1.27 4.78
CA ALA A 60 1.53 -0.50 4.70
C ALA A 60 0.76 -0.76 3.39
N PHE A 61 1.47 -1.10 2.31
CA PHE A 61 0.91 -1.31 0.98
C PHE A 61 0.46 -2.76 0.73
N ASN A 62 0.58 -3.64 1.73
CA ASN A 62 0.25 -5.06 1.56
C ASN A 62 -1.20 -5.35 1.95
N LEU A 63 -1.94 -6.03 1.06
CA LEU A 63 -3.34 -6.43 1.23
C LEU A 63 -4.23 -5.24 1.63
N VAL A 64 -4.21 -4.21 0.80
CA VAL A 64 -5.02 -2.98 0.95
C VAL A 64 -5.89 -2.80 -0.29
N GLY A 65 -6.98 -2.04 -0.16
CA GLY A 65 -7.82 -1.68 -1.29
C GLY A 65 -7.33 -0.39 -1.95
N THR A 66 -7.56 0.72 -1.26
CA THR A 66 -7.26 2.07 -1.76
C THR A 66 -5.93 2.60 -1.24
N LEU A 67 -5.47 3.72 -1.81
CA LEU A 67 -4.28 4.41 -1.30
C LEU A 67 -4.51 4.92 0.13
N GLU A 68 -5.73 5.37 0.43
CA GLU A 68 -6.13 5.82 1.76
C GLU A 68 -5.99 4.72 2.81
N ASP A 69 -6.37 3.49 2.48
CA ASP A 69 -6.18 2.32 3.36
C ASP A 69 -4.69 2.08 3.65
N ALA A 70 -3.83 2.23 2.63
CA ALA A 70 -2.39 2.10 2.78
C ALA A 70 -1.83 3.20 3.70
N ILE A 71 -2.28 4.44 3.54
CA ILE A 71 -1.85 5.57 4.38
C ILE A 71 -2.30 5.37 5.83
N GLU A 72 -3.56 4.97 6.07
CA GLU A 72 -4.07 4.73 7.41
C GLU A 72 -3.30 3.60 8.10
N LYS A 73 -3.06 2.50 7.39
CA LYS A 73 -2.25 1.37 7.86
C LYS A 73 -0.81 1.81 8.15
N GLY A 74 -0.23 2.63 7.28
CA GLY A 74 1.11 3.20 7.46
C GLY A 74 1.22 4.04 8.71
N LYS A 75 0.24 4.91 8.98
CA LYS A 75 0.18 5.70 10.22
C LYS A 75 0.15 4.81 11.46
N LYS A 76 -0.73 3.81 11.49
CA LYS A 76 -0.83 2.84 12.62
C LYS A 76 0.49 2.10 12.85
N LEU A 77 1.17 1.66 11.79
CA LEU A 77 2.46 0.97 11.89
C LEU A 77 3.55 1.90 12.44
N MET A 78 3.57 3.17 12.02
CA MET A 78 4.53 4.15 12.53
C MET A 78 4.25 4.55 13.98
N GLU A 79 2.98 4.62 14.39
CA GLU A 79 2.59 4.85 15.79
C GLU A 79 3.01 3.66 16.67
N ALA A 80 2.74 2.43 16.23
CA ALA A 80 3.13 1.22 16.96
C ALA A 80 4.65 1.07 17.09
N ALA A 81 5.44 1.57 16.14
CA ALA A 81 6.90 1.55 16.22
C ALA A 81 7.49 2.64 17.14
N LYS A 82 6.68 3.64 17.53
CA LYS A 82 7.09 4.72 18.44
C LYS A 82 6.77 4.40 19.91
N ALA A 83 5.88 3.45 20.16
CA ALA A 83 5.52 2.95 21.49
C ALA A 83 6.53 1.89 21.96
#